data_AF-A0A5C1H800-F1
#
_entry.id   AF-A0A5C1H800-F1
#
_cell.length_a   1.000
_cell.length_b   1.000
_cell.length_c   1.000
_cell.angle_alpha   90.00
_cell.angle_beta   90.00
_cell.angle_gamma   90.00
#
_symmetry.space_group_name_H-M   'P 1'
#
loop_
_entity.id
_entity.type
_entity.pdbx_description
1 polymer ?
#
loop_
_entity_poly.entity_id
_entity_poly.type
_entity_poly.pdbx_seq_one_letter_code
_entity_poly.pdbx_strand_id
1 'polypeptide(L)'
;MGKKLIYKIKLHLKGCKSQPSSILGSLLGPYGINIINFCKEFNSKTSLVKNLKIPIIIYIYSDKTYFLKIKTPTIYSLLLKEFSLESKNYLKKVQIFKIIFIKSIDFPLLNFYIIYKNIINIAYFLNIKYEL
;
A
#
# COMPACT_ATOMS: atom_id res chain seq x y z
N MET A 1 -2.53 -28.72 -14.08
CA MET A 1 -1.70 -28.68 -12.85
C MET A 1 -1.44 -27.23 -12.48
N GLY A 2 -1.67 -26.83 -11.22
CA GLY A 2 -1.55 -25.44 -10.79
C GLY A 2 -0.09 -24.97 -10.70
N LYS A 3 0.19 -23.73 -11.10
CA LYS A 3 1.51 -23.10 -11.00
C LYS A 3 2.01 -23.18 -9.55
N LYS A 4 3.16 -23.83 -9.32
CA LYS A 4 3.74 -23.97 -7.97
C LYS A 4 4.39 -22.66 -7.56
N LEU A 5 4.00 -22.15 -6.39
CA LEU A 5 4.58 -20.95 -5.79
C LEU A 5 5.96 -21.31 -5.23
N ILE A 6 7.02 -20.66 -5.73
CA ILE A 6 8.39 -20.81 -5.23
C ILE A 6 8.62 -19.91 -4.03
N TYR A 7 8.27 -18.62 -4.18
CA TYR A 7 8.66 -17.62 -3.20
C TYR A 7 7.64 -16.49 -3.09
N LYS A 8 7.63 -15.84 -1.92
CA LYS A 8 6.73 -14.72 -1.61
C LYS A 8 7.53 -13.58 -1.01
N ILE A 9 7.62 -12.47 -1.75
CA ILE A 9 8.34 -11.28 -1.31
C ILE A 9 7.32 -10.23 -0.84
N LYS A 10 7.56 -9.62 0.33
CA LYS A 10 6.77 -8.49 0.85
C LYS A 10 7.63 -7.23 0.79
N LEU A 11 7.16 -6.20 0.11
CA LEU A 11 7.88 -4.93 -0.05
C LEU A 11 6.97 -3.74 0.22
N HIS A 12 7.58 -2.62 0.57
CA HIS A 12 6.91 -1.32 0.65
C HIS A 12 7.54 -0.39 -0.37
N LEU A 13 6.76 0.02 -1.38
CA LEU A 13 7.22 0.96 -2.41
C LEU A 13 6.34 2.21 -2.43
N LYS A 14 6.91 3.34 -2.86
CA LYS A 14 6.15 4.57 -3.08
C LYS A 14 5.40 4.45 -4.41
N GLY A 15 4.09 4.70 -4.40
CA GLY A 15 3.24 4.61 -5.59
C GLY A 15 3.69 5.56 -6.70
N CYS A 16 3.61 5.08 -7.95
CA CYS A 16 3.98 5.78 -9.18
C CYS A 16 5.44 6.29 -9.21
N LYS A 17 6.29 5.81 -8.30
CA LYS A 17 7.71 6.19 -8.16
C LYS A 17 8.65 4.98 -8.10
N SER A 18 8.25 3.81 -8.59
CA SER A 18 9.21 2.71 -8.70
C SER A 18 10.20 2.98 -9.84
N GLN A 19 11.47 2.99 -9.50
CA GLN A 19 12.59 3.03 -10.43
C GLN A 19 13.44 1.77 -10.22
N PRO A 20 14.10 1.25 -11.26
CA PRO A 20 15.03 0.15 -11.11
C PRO A 20 16.14 0.58 -10.15
N SER A 21 16.13 0.00 -8.94
CA SER A 21 17.11 0.27 -7.91
C SER A 21 17.89 -0.99 -7.61
N SER A 22 19.12 -0.83 -7.09
CA SER A 22 19.97 -1.95 -6.67
C SER A 22 19.22 -2.91 -5.71
N ILE A 23 18.39 -2.36 -4.81
CA ILE A 23 17.57 -3.13 -3.86
C ILE A 23 16.55 -4.03 -4.56
N LEU A 24 15.84 -3.52 -5.58
CA LEU A 24 14.91 -4.33 -6.36
C LEU A 24 15.64 -5.40 -7.18
N GLY A 25 16.84 -5.08 -7.67
CA GLY A 25 17.72 -6.03 -8.34
C GLY A 25 18.12 -7.20 -7.45
N SER A 26 18.58 -6.93 -6.24
CA SER A 26 18.98 -7.99 -5.29
C SER A 26 17.82 -8.91 -4.88
N LEU A 27 16.58 -8.38 -4.84
CA LEU A 27 15.41 -9.14 -4.41
C LEU A 27 14.73 -9.92 -5.56
N LEU A 28 14.65 -9.34 -6.75
CA LEU A 28 13.90 -9.90 -7.89
C LEU A 28 14.81 -10.54 -8.95
N GLY A 29 16.05 -10.09 -9.05
CA GLY A 29 17.09 -10.61 -9.94
C GLY A 29 17.35 -12.11 -9.82
N PRO A 30 17.51 -12.71 -8.61
CA PRO A 30 17.77 -14.14 -8.49
C PRO A 30 16.63 -15.02 -9.02
N TYR A 31 15.41 -14.47 -9.14
CA TYR A 31 14.24 -15.17 -9.65
C TYR A 31 14.01 -14.95 -11.15
N GLY A 32 14.89 -14.23 -11.84
CA GLY A 32 14.80 -13.97 -13.29
C GLY A 32 13.66 -13.02 -13.69
N ILE A 33 13.19 -12.18 -12.76
CA ILE A 33 12.11 -11.22 -13.01
C ILE A 33 12.69 -9.96 -13.68
N ASN A 34 12.06 -9.50 -14.76
CA ASN A 34 12.47 -8.26 -15.41
C ASN A 34 12.04 -7.03 -14.58
N ILE A 35 13.03 -6.38 -13.94
CA ILE A 35 12.85 -5.25 -13.03
C ILE A 35 12.23 -4.04 -13.73
N ILE A 36 12.61 -3.78 -14.99
CA ILE A 36 12.10 -2.62 -15.75
C ILE A 36 10.61 -2.80 -16.03
N ASN A 37 10.22 -4.02 -16.43
CA ASN A 37 8.82 -4.33 -16.68
C ASN A 37 7.99 -4.29 -15.39
N PHE A 38 8.52 -4.84 -14.30
CA PHE A 38 7.92 -4.77 -12.97
C PHE A 38 7.67 -3.32 -12.54
N CYS A 39 8.67 -2.44 -12.69
CA CYS A 39 8.53 -1.02 -12.33
C CYS A 39 7.45 -0.32 -13.18
N LYS A 40 7.37 -0.61 -14.48
CA LYS A 40 6.33 -0.05 -15.35
C LYS A 40 4.92 -0.52 -14.93
N GLU A 41 4.75 -1.82 -14.71
CA GLU A 41 3.47 -2.41 -14.27
C GLU A 41 3.05 -1.90 -12.88
N PHE A 42 4.01 -1.77 -11.97
CA PHE A 42 3.74 -1.21 -10.64
C PHE A 42 3.30 0.25 -10.73
N ASN A 43 3.99 1.07 -11.52
CA ASN A 43 3.66 2.48 -11.69
C ASN A 43 2.29 2.70 -12.35
N SER A 44 1.92 1.89 -13.35
CA SER A 44 0.61 1.98 -13.99
C SER A 44 -0.53 1.64 -13.02
N LYS A 45 -0.39 0.54 -12.27
CA LYS A 45 -1.37 0.11 -11.26
C LYS A 45 -1.45 1.02 -10.04
N THR A 46 -0.38 1.75 -9.70
CA THR A 46 -0.35 2.68 -8.56
C THR A 46 -0.54 4.15 -8.92
N SER A 47 -1.01 4.42 -10.15
CA SER A 47 -1.27 5.78 -10.64
C SER A 47 -2.28 6.57 -9.79
N LEU A 48 -3.22 5.91 -9.13
CA LEU A 48 -4.22 6.55 -8.24
C LEU A 48 -3.66 6.91 -6.85
N VAL A 49 -2.57 6.27 -6.45
CA VAL A 49 -1.98 6.36 -5.09
C VAL A 49 -0.54 6.86 -5.16
N LYS A 50 -0.30 7.87 -6.00
CA LYS A 50 1.03 8.48 -6.20
C LYS A 50 1.60 8.96 -4.88
N ASN A 51 2.91 8.78 -4.70
CA ASN A 51 3.70 9.23 -3.55
C ASN A 51 3.37 8.58 -2.20
N LEU A 52 2.41 7.65 -2.13
CA LEU A 52 2.08 6.96 -0.89
C LEU A 52 2.89 5.68 -0.74
N LYS A 53 3.27 5.33 0.50
CA LYS A 53 3.93 4.04 0.80
C LYS A 53 2.90 2.92 0.76
N ILE A 54 3.06 2.01 -0.19
CA ILE A 54 2.11 0.94 -0.48
C ILE A 54 2.75 -0.42 -0.19
N PRO A 55 2.14 -1.26 0.66
CA PRO A 55 2.56 -2.64 0.83
C PRO A 55 2.19 -3.48 -0.40
N ILE A 56 3.16 -4.21 -0.92
CA ILE A 56 3.00 -5.09 -2.10
C ILE A 56 3.48 -6.48 -1.74
N ILE A 57 2.80 -7.46 -2.29
CA ILE A 57 3.18 -8.85 -2.19
C ILE A 57 3.43 -9.37 -3.59
N ILE A 58 4.63 -9.87 -3.83
CA ILE A 58 5.05 -10.47 -5.09
C ILE A 58 5.10 -11.98 -4.87
N TYR A 59 4.28 -12.70 -5.63
CA TYR A 59 4.28 -14.15 -5.66
C TYR A 59 5.05 -14.61 -6.88
N ILE A 60 6.04 -15.48 -6.68
CA ILE A 60 6.94 -15.97 -7.72
C ILE A 60 6.62 -17.44 -7.95
N TYR A 61 6.38 -17.81 -9.21
CA TYR A 61 6.04 -19.17 -9.61
C TYR A 61 7.22 -19.86 -10.32
N SER A 62 7.17 -21.20 -10.38
CA SER A 62 8.16 -22.07 -11.05
C SER A 62 8.58 -21.61 -12.44
N ASP A 63 7.66 -21.03 -13.19
CA ASP A 63 7.83 -20.72 -14.60
C ASP A 63 8.46 -19.33 -14.82
N LYS A 64 9.12 -18.77 -13.80
CA LYS A 64 9.65 -17.38 -13.77
C LYS A 64 8.57 -16.30 -13.93
N THR A 65 7.29 -16.69 -13.85
CA THR A 65 6.17 -15.75 -13.84
C THR A 65 5.96 -15.23 -12.42
N TYR A 66 5.53 -13.98 -12.31
CA TYR A 66 5.20 -13.36 -11.03
C TYR A 66 3.74 -12.87 -11.03
N PHE A 67 3.14 -12.84 -9.83
CA PHE A 67 1.85 -12.21 -9.59
C PHE A 67 2.02 -11.12 -8.53
N LEU A 68 1.60 -9.91 -8.90
CA LEU A 68 1.75 -8.71 -8.09
C LEU A 68 0.41 -8.38 -7.42
N LYS A 69 0.34 -8.57 -6.09
CA LYS A 69 -0.80 -8.17 -5.28
C LYS A 69 -0.49 -6.84 -4.57
N ILE A 70 -1.15 -5.79 -5.03
CA ILE A 70 -1.10 -4.45 -4.43
C ILE A 70 -2.16 -4.39 -3.33
N LYS A 71 -1.77 -3.99 -2.13
CA LYS A 71 -2.72 -3.64 -1.06
C LYS A 71 -2.94 -2.14 -1.06
N THR A 72 -3.95 -1.67 -0.35
CA THR A 72 -4.13 -0.21 -0.24
C THR A 72 -3.05 0.42 0.66
N PRO A 73 -2.74 1.72 0.50
CA PRO A 73 -1.64 2.40 1.20
C PRO A 73 -1.77 2.33 2.72
N THR A 74 -0.69 2.43 3.49
CA THR A 74 -0.79 2.33 4.96
C THR A 74 -1.71 3.39 5.55
N ILE A 75 -2.43 3.07 6.64
CA ILE A 75 -3.32 4.04 7.33
C ILE A 75 -2.54 5.31 7.68
N TYR A 76 -1.31 5.14 8.18
CA TYR A 76 -0.37 6.24 8.43
C TYR A 76 -0.17 7.15 7.21
N SER A 77 0.09 6.58 6.03
CA SER A 77 0.30 7.36 4.81
C SER A 77 -0.97 8.06 4.32
N LEU A 78 -2.14 7.45 4.53
CA LEU A 78 -3.43 8.04 4.20
C LEU A 78 -3.77 9.20 5.12
N LEU A 79 -3.55 9.03 6.44
CA LEU A 79 -3.76 10.07 7.44
C LEU A 79 -2.85 11.27 7.19
N LEU A 80 -1.56 11.05 6.96
CA LEU A 80 -0.63 12.14 6.64
C LEU A 80 -1.01 12.87 5.35
N LYS A 81 -1.52 12.16 4.35
CA LYS A 81 -1.97 12.78 3.10
C LYS A 81 -3.17 13.70 3.35
N GLU A 82 -4.20 13.20 4.02
CA GLU A 82 -5.39 13.99 4.31
C GLU A 82 -5.05 15.16 5.25
N PHE A 83 -4.18 14.95 6.24
CA PHE A 83 -3.70 16.01 7.13
C PHE A 83 -2.87 17.06 6.40
N SER A 84 -2.00 16.67 5.46
CA SER A 84 -1.20 17.62 4.67
C SER A 84 -2.04 18.49 3.72
N LEU A 85 -3.27 18.08 3.42
CA LEU A 85 -4.21 18.86 2.62
C LEU A 85 -5.02 19.84 3.47
N GLU A 86 -5.10 19.61 4.78
CA GLU A 86 -5.81 20.49 5.69
C GLU A 86 -4.86 21.53 6.28
N SER A 87 -5.22 22.80 6.09
CA SER A 87 -4.53 23.94 6.71
C SER A 87 -4.78 24.03 8.22
N LYS A 88 -5.67 23.21 8.76
CA LYS A 88 -6.06 23.20 10.17
C LYS A 88 -5.54 21.94 10.84
N ASN A 89 -5.19 22.03 12.12
CA ASN A 89 -4.62 20.94 12.93
C ASN A 89 -5.61 19.81 13.27
N TYR A 90 -6.66 19.59 12.47
CA TYR A 90 -7.67 18.57 12.74
C TYR A 90 -8.22 17.91 11.48
N LEU A 91 -8.43 16.59 11.54
CA LEU A 91 -9.09 15.80 10.50
C LEU A 91 -10.61 15.85 10.63
N LYS A 92 -11.29 16.01 9.48
CA LYS A 92 -12.75 15.94 9.40
C LYS A 92 -13.24 14.50 9.34
N LYS A 93 -14.45 14.28 9.88
CA LYS A 93 -15.15 12.99 9.84
C LYS A 93 -15.27 12.39 8.43
N VAL A 94 -15.51 13.23 7.43
CA VAL A 94 -15.62 12.82 6.01
C VAL A 94 -14.32 12.15 5.51
N GLN A 95 -13.16 12.67 5.89
CA GLN A 95 -11.88 12.09 5.48
C GLN A 95 -11.62 10.76 6.18
N ILE A 96 -11.96 10.67 7.47
CA ILE A 96 -11.84 9.43 8.22
C ILE A 96 -12.71 8.34 7.58
N PHE A 97 -13.96 8.64 7.22
CA PHE A 97 -14.83 7.71 6.50
C PHE A 97 -14.25 7.28 5.14
N LYS A 98 -13.65 8.21 4.39
CA LYS A 98 -12.99 7.89 3.12
C LYS A 98 -11.82 6.91 3.32
N ILE A 99 -11.00 7.11 4.36
CA ILE A 99 -9.89 6.20 4.69
C ILE A 99 -10.43 4.81 5.09
N ILE A 100 -11.50 4.76 5.88
CA ILE A 100 -12.16 3.51 6.27
C ILE A 100 -12.67 2.75 5.06
N PHE A 101 -13.34 3.43 4.13
CA PHE A 101 -13.88 2.83 2.92
C PHE A 101 -12.77 2.27 2.01
N ILE A 102 -11.63 2.95 1.92
CA ILE A 102 -10.46 2.44 1.19
C ILE A 102 -9.92 1.17 1.89
N LYS A 103 -9.91 1.15 3.23
CA LYS A 103 -9.37 0.02 4.00
C LYS A 103 -10.28 -1.18 4.14
N SER A 104 -11.60 -1.02 4.09
CA SER A 104 -12.53 -2.15 4.11
C SER A 104 -12.32 -3.09 2.92
N ILE A 105 -11.85 -2.57 1.77
CA ILE A 105 -11.50 -3.37 0.59
C ILE A 105 -10.39 -4.39 0.90
N ASP A 106 -9.37 -4.01 1.68
CA ASP A 106 -8.28 -4.92 2.07
C ASP A 106 -8.72 -5.93 3.14
N PHE A 107 -9.75 -5.60 3.91
CA PHE A 107 -10.19 -6.33 5.10
C PHE A 107 -11.71 -6.57 5.10
N PRO A 108 -12.24 -7.35 4.14
CA PRO A 108 -13.68 -7.55 3.98
C PRO A 108 -14.33 -8.26 5.18
N LEU A 109 -13.53 -8.98 5.97
CA LEU A 109 -13.99 -9.71 7.15
C LEU A 109 -13.93 -8.90 8.44
N LEU A 110 -13.33 -7.70 8.43
CA LEU A 110 -13.25 -6.86 9.64
C LEU A 110 -14.45 -5.91 9.73
N ASN A 111 -14.98 -5.78 10.94
CA ASN A 111 -16.00 -4.80 11.25
C ASN A 111 -15.44 -3.36 11.09
N PHE A 112 -16.26 -2.47 10.51
CA PHE A 112 -15.92 -1.05 10.33
C PHE A 112 -15.49 -0.37 11.63
N TYR A 113 -16.09 -0.75 12.76
CA TYR A 113 -15.72 -0.23 14.07
C TYR A 113 -14.25 -0.51 14.45
N ILE A 114 -13.75 -1.71 14.14
CA ILE A 114 -12.36 -2.09 14.44
C ILE A 114 -11.40 -1.28 13.56
N ILE A 115 -11.75 -1.08 12.29
CA ILE A 115 -10.97 -0.27 11.35
C ILE A 115 -10.93 1.19 11.84
N TYR A 116 -12.07 1.73 12.26
CA TYR A 116 -12.18 3.08 12.84
C TYR A 116 -11.30 3.24 14.08
N LYS A 117 -11.38 2.30 15.04
CA LYS A 117 -10.56 2.31 16.27
C LYS A 117 -9.07 2.28 15.95
N ASN A 118 -8.64 1.47 15.00
CA ASN A 118 -7.25 1.41 14.56
C ASN A 118 -6.78 2.73 13.93
N ILE A 119 -7.64 3.38 13.12
CA ILE A 119 -7.32 4.67 12.51
C ILE A 119 -7.17 5.75 13.59
N ILE A 120 -8.08 5.81 14.56
CA ILE A 120 -8.00 6.75 15.68
C ILE A 120 -6.73 6.53 16.51
N ASN A 121 -6.40 5.28 16.86
CA ASN A 121 -5.18 4.98 17.61
C ASN A 121 -3.93 5.49 16.90
N ILE A 122 -3.87 5.34 15.57
CA ILE A 122 -2.75 5.84 14.76
C ILE A 122 -2.77 7.37 14.68
N ALA A 123 -3.95 8.00 14.59
CA ALA A 123 -4.08 9.45 14.60
C ALA A 123 -3.63 10.07 15.93
N TYR A 124 -3.99 9.43 17.07
CA TYR A 124 -3.49 9.79 18.39
C TYR A 124 -1.98 9.68 18.50
N PHE A 125 -1.39 8.58 18.01
CA PHE A 125 0.08 8.42 17.97
C PHE A 125 0.77 9.52 17.14
N LEU A 126 0.07 10.07 16.15
CA LEU A 126 0.54 11.15 15.30
C LEU A 126 0.27 12.55 15.85
N ASN A 127 -0.34 12.68 17.02
CA ASN A 127 -0.81 13.95 17.60
C ASN A 127 -1.75 14.75 16.67
N ILE A 128 -2.48 14.05 15.80
CA ILE A 128 -3.46 14.67 14.90
C ILE A 128 -4.79 14.79 15.64
N LYS A 129 -5.31 16.00 15.80
CA LYS A 129 -6.66 16.19 16.37
C LYS A 129 -7.71 15.78 15.34
N TYR A 130 -8.91 15.45 15.78
CA TYR A 130 -10.02 15.15 14.88
C TYR A 130 -11.31 15.71 15.46
N GLU A 131 -12.20 16.21 14.59
CA GLU A 131 -13.55 16.63 14.97
C GLU A 131 -14.48 15.41 14.99
N LEU A 132 -15.25 15.27 16.07
CA LEU A 132 -16.22 14.18 16.28
C LEU A 132 -17.50 14.36 15.45
#